data_AF-A0A1I7ZGT9-F1
#
_entry.id   AF-A0A1I7ZGT9-F1
#
_cell.length_a   1.000
_cell.length_b   1.000
_cell.length_c   1.000
_cell.angle_alpha   90.00
_cell.angle_beta   90.00
_cell.angle_gamma   90.00
#
_symmetry.space_group_name_H-M   'P 1'
#
loop_
_entity.id
_entity.type
_entity.pdbx_description
1 polymer ?
#
loop_
_entity_poly.entity_id
_entity_poly.type
_entity_poly.pdbx_seq_one_letter_code
_entity_poly.pdbx_strand_id
1 'polypeptide(L)'
;MERLGRDNVHLLPAQIGELGYLFTSSIDVCIAKLRAFGATDSNVLTSTAVAQLVTMMVMQHADHKNEEIADLCYDGKVFAEAVNRINPSLSWTEVIKHFDQTKLAVRSRQVLRLLTDILVTGIGDPNAFPSNLLYQVWPTNRAGQFTWLQWITQNPDIFFVLDYPHTPVNMNALKIQPDELSKDVMQWKCLNLIDVLLKLAETQFTSQVYSVFCRLTSSPLALCPDLFLLGLIQAPSPMRTTRLALIQECVTALLTNNQNAIGVLNAAWNCDTFGSRVFRQPILHALLVYYSKSPDDQSRLTKILEIGHELKPNGLAELFSIQNQSAFTIDLACLASKRDYLKLDKWIDDKFMELGDSFSYHVVQHIKRRLPATLLGGAGSQLFAGQDTLITLMSILKQKNLHQPDLLRELQSFAQQMRIAQAKNGSTPRPGTLPPNIPLGLNLPSTPGTPTGPPPAGSPQSMQMSHQQMLVGAVGEPAERRCSSGTRCSEATAPRPTEPSNAPPASALRRTRTPSASATPLPVS
;
A
#
# COMPACT_ATOMS: atom_id res chain seq x y z
N MET A 1 -22.17 34.70 -47.04
CA MET A 1 -22.98 34.13 -45.94
C MET A 1 -22.14 33.34 -44.94
N GLU A 2 -21.12 32.57 -45.36
CA GLU A 2 -20.31 31.70 -44.47
C GLU A 2 -19.77 32.33 -43.17
N ARG A 3 -19.42 33.63 -43.14
CA ARG A 3 -18.97 34.30 -41.90
C ARG A 3 -20.04 34.30 -40.81
N LEU A 4 -21.27 34.71 -41.14
CA LEU A 4 -22.41 34.71 -40.21
C LEU A 4 -22.73 33.31 -39.66
N GLY A 5 -22.51 32.27 -40.49
CA GLY A 5 -22.63 30.88 -40.04
C GLY A 5 -21.61 30.50 -38.96
N ARG A 6 -20.38 31.02 -39.04
CA ARG A 6 -19.33 30.79 -38.02
C ARG A 6 -19.58 31.57 -36.75
N ASP A 7 -20.03 32.82 -36.85
CA ASP A 7 -20.33 33.67 -35.69
C ASP A 7 -21.45 33.06 -34.82
N ASN A 8 -22.43 32.40 -35.45
CA ASN A 8 -23.51 31.69 -34.75
C ASN A 8 -23.06 30.43 -33.98
N VAL A 9 -21.97 29.75 -34.38
CA VAL A 9 -21.56 28.46 -33.74
C VAL A 9 -21.27 28.63 -32.25
N HIS A 10 -20.67 29.76 -31.88
CA HIS A 10 -20.38 30.09 -30.49
C HIS A 10 -21.63 30.50 -29.68
N LEU A 11 -22.76 30.75 -30.34
CA LEU A 11 -24.06 31.04 -29.71
C LEU A 11 -24.94 29.80 -29.56
N LEU A 12 -24.69 28.71 -30.31
CA LEU A 12 -25.42 27.44 -30.20
C LEU A 12 -25.56 26.92 -28.76
N PRO A 13 -24.53 26.96 -27.89
CA PRO A 13 -24.67 26.50 -26.51
C PRO A 13 -25.67 27.34 -25.70
N ALA A 14 -25.72 28.66 -25.93
CA ALA A 14 -26.68 29.54 -25.25
C ALA A 14 -28.10 29.31 -25.77
N GLN A 15 -28.28 29.25 -27.10
CA GLN A 15 -29.59 29.06 -27.74
C GLN A 15 -30.23 27.70 -27.40
N ILE A 16 -29.42 26.64 -27.26
CA ILE A 16 -29.92 25.33 -26.82
C ILE A 16 -30.18 25.32 -25.31
N GLY A 17 -29.38 26.04 -24.52
CA GLY A 17 -29.62 26.23 -23.09
C GLY A 17 -30.95 26.93 -22.79
N GLU A 18 -31.36 27.90 -23.61
CA GLU A 18 -32.67 28.57 -23.54
C GLU A 18 -33.85 27.65 -23.90
N LEU A 19 -33.66 26.66 -24.78
CA LEU A 19 -34.69 25.65 -25.11
C LEU A 19 -34.86 24.59 -24.03
N GLY A 20 -33.80 24.29 -23.28
CA GLY A 20 -33.79 23.22 -22.28
C GLY A 20 -34.08 21.83 -22.87
N TYR A 21 -34.52 20.92 -21.99
CA TYR A 21 -34.82 19.50 -22.28
C TYR A 21 -35.72 19.25 -23.49
N LEU A 22 -36.59 20.19 -23.88
CA LEU A 22 -37.43 20.10 -25.08
C LEU A 22 -36.62 19.95 -26.38
N PHE A 23 -35.37 20.41 -26.40
CA PHE A 23 -34.43 20.24 -27.51
C PHE A 23 -34.21 18.76 -27.89
N THR A 24 -34.19 17.86 -26.91
CA THR A 24 -33.98 16.41 -27.09
C THR A 24 -35.28 15.59 -27.03
N SER A 25 -36.44 16.23 -27.23
CA SER A 25 -37.76 15.55 -27.16
C SER A 25 -37.99 14.51 -28.26
N SER A 26 -37.35 14.66 -29.43
CA SER A 26 -37.23 13.61 -30.45
C SER A 26 -36.04 13.89 -31.37
N ILE A 27 -35.59 12.88 -32.11
CA ILE A 27 -34.47 13.00 -33.05
C ILE A 27 -34.78 14.04 -34.14
N ASP A 28 -35.99 14.01 -34.69
CA ASP A 28 -36.39 14.94 -35.75
C ASP A 28 -36.56 16.38 -35.24
N VAL A 29 -37.02 16.58 -33.99
CA VAL A 29 -37.03 17.90 -33.34
C VAL A 29 -35.60 18.40 -33.10
N CYS A 30 -34.72 17.56 -32.58
CA CYS A 30 -33.31 17.91 -32.36
C CYS A 30 -32.62 18.29 -33.67
N ILE A 31 -32.81 17.52 -34.74
CA ILE A 31 -32.29 17.82 -36.08
C ILE A 31 -32.88 19.13 -36.64
N ALA A 32 -34.19 19.34 -36.52
CA ALA A 32 -34.85 20.55 -37.00
C ALA A 32 -34.33 21.80 -36.27
N LYS A 33 -34.11 21.72 -34.95
CA LYS A 33 -33.54 22.82 -34.15
C LYS A 33 -32.07 23.08 -34.48
N LEU A 34 -31.23 22.04 -34.59
CA LEU A 34 -29.83 22.17 -35.01
C LEU A 34 -29.71 22.84 -36.38
N ARG A 35 -30.51 22.41 -37.36
CA ARG A 35 -30.56 23.03 -38.69
C ARG A 35 -31.07 24.47 -38.65
N ALA A 36 -32.10 24.77 -37.84
CA ALA A 36 -32.63 26.13 -37.69
C ALA A 36 -31.61 27.12 -37.09
N PHE A 37 -30.72 26.65 -36.23
CA PHE A 37 -29.59 27.45 -35.71
C PHE A 37 -28.36 27.48 -36.64
N GLY A 38 -28.45 26.89 -37.83
CA GLY A 38 -27.41 26.93 -38.86
C GLY A 38 -26.42 25.75 -38.84
N ALA A 39 -26.59 24.75 -37.97
CA ALA A 39 -25.82 23.51 -38.01
C ALA A 39 -26.37 22.56 -39.09
N THR A 40 -26.30 23.00 -40.35
CA THR A 40 -26.76 22.26 -41.53
C THR A 40 -25.75 21.24 -42.04
N ASP A 41 -24.45 21.53 -41.89
CA ASP A 41 -23.35 20.82 -42.57
C ASP A 41 -22.18 20.51 -41.62
N SER A 42 -21.32 19.57 -42.04
CA SER A 42 -20.11 19.14 -41.32
C SER A 42 -19.10 20.26 -41.03
N ASN A 43 -19.09 21.32 -41.83
CA ASN A 43 -18.28 22.53 -41.63
C ASN A 43 -18.72 23.37 -40.41
N VAL A 44 -19.94 23.16 -39.90
CA VAL A 44 -20.51 23.90 -38.77
C VAL A 44 -20.50 23.01 -37.51
N LEU A 45 -21.01 21.78 -37.65
CA LEU A 45 -21.08 20.80 -36.56
C LEU A 45 -19.73 20.07 -36.36
N THR A 46 -18.69 20.85 -36.04
CA THR A 46 -17.32 20.38 -35.81
C THR A 46 -17.17 19.70 -34.44
N SER A 47 -16.13 18.86 -34.27
CA SER A 47 -15.86 18.18 -32.99
C SER A 47 -15.71 19.14 -31.80
N THR A 48 -15.14 20.33 -32.03
CA THR A 48 -15.02 21.39 -31.01
C THR A 48 -16.38 21.95 -30.63
N ALA A 49 -17.27 22.19 -31.60
CA ALA A 49 -18.63 22.69 -31.36
C ALA A 49 -19.48 21.64 -30.61
N VAL A 50 -19.41 20.36 -31.01
CA VAL A 50 -20.10 19.26 -30.30
C VAL A 50 -19.58 19.12 -28.87
N ALA A 51 -18.26 19.22 -28.64
CA ALA A 51 -17.70 19.20 -27.27
C ALA A 51 -18.21 20.36 -26.41
N GLN A 52 -18.39 21.57 -26.99
CA GLN A 52 -18.97 22.72 -26.31
C GLN A 52 -20.46 22.54 -26.00
N LEU A 53 -21.25 21.95 -26.92
CA LEU A 53 -22.66 21.63 -26.70
C LEU A 53 -22.85 20.59 -25.60
N VAL A 54 -22.14 19.46 -25.67
CA VAL A 54 -22.19 18.41 -24.64
C VAL A 54 -21.75 18.96 -23.28
N THR A 55 -20.72 19.82 -23.25
CA THR A 55 -20.31 20.50 -22.01
C THR A 55 -21.41 21.39 -21.44
N MET A 56 -22.10 22.16 -22.29
CA MET A 56 -23.20 23.01 -21.84
C MET A 56 -24.34 22.17 -21.26
N MET A 57 -24.78 21.11 -21.95
CA MET A 57 -25.82 20.19 -21.48
C MET A 57 -25.45 19.54 -20.13
N VAL A 58 -24.19 19.11 -19.98
CA VAL A 58 -23.62 18.57 -18.74
C VAL A 58 -23.62 19.60 -17.59
N MET A 59 -23.26 20.85 -17.89
CA MET A 59 -23.08 21.89 -16.88
C MET A 59 -24.40 22.57 -16.48
N GLN A 60 -25.39 22.67 -17.37
CA GLN A 60 -26.72 23.22 -17.05
C GLN A 60 -27.46 22.34 -16.03
N HIS A 61 -27.35 21.02 -16.14
CA HIS A 61 -27.86 20.09 -15.13
C HIS A 61 -27.10 20.12 -13.79
N ALA A 62 -25.96 20.80 -13.72
CA ALA A 62 -25.11 20.81 -12.53
C ALA A 62 -25.44 21.91 -11.52
N ASP A 63 -26.41 22.78 -11.81
CA ASP A 63 -26.84 23.90 -10.94
C ASP A 63 -28.24 23.68 -10.31
N HIS A 64 -29.03 22.72 -10.79
CA HIS A 64 -30.32 22.34 -10.20
C HIS A 64 -30.14 21.40 -9.00
N LYS A 65 -30.32 21.94 -7.77
CA LYS A 65 -30.13 21.21 -6.51
C LYS A 65 -31.32 20.36 -6.04
N ASN A 66 -32.43 20.34 -6.77
CA ASN A 66 -33.66 19.66 -6.33
C ASN A 66 -33.78 18.28 -7.00
N GLU A 67 -33.76 17.22 -6.20
CA GLU A 67 -33.87 15.83 -6.66
C GLU A 67 -35.26 15.47 -7.21
N GLU A 68 -36.28 16.27 -6.91
CA GLU A 68 -37.69 16.06 -7.32
C GLU A 68 -37.94 16.27 -8.83
N ILE A 69 -36.99 16.86 -9.58
CA ILE A 69 -37.13 17.11 -11.02
C ILE A 69 -36.32 16.08 -11.82
N ALA A 70 -36.63 14.79 -11.63
CA ALA A 70 -35.99 13.69 -12.34
C ALA A 70 -36.31 13.66 -13.86
N ASP A 71 -37.50 14.15 -14.25
CA ASP A 71 -38.04 14.02 -15.61
C ASP A 71 -37.56 15.09 -16.62
N LEU A 72 -36.87 16.15 -16.18
CA LEU A 72 -36.45 17.26 -17.05
C LEU A 72 -34.98 17.19 -17.47
N CYS A 73 -34.48 15.98 -17.77
CA CYS A 73 -33.13 15.77 -18.29
C CYS A 73 -33.06 15.91 -19.82
N TYR A 74 -31.89 16.21 -20.38
CA TYR A 74 -31.63 15.98 -21.81
C TYR A 74 -31.55 14.47 -22.11
N ASP A 75 -32.05 14.03 -23.27
CA ASP A 75 -31.81 12.69 -23.78
C ASP A 75 -30.50 12.67 -24.59
N GLY A 76 -29.49 12.00 -24.04
CA GLY A 76 -28.17 11.89 -24.64
C GLY A 76 -28.11 11.07 -25.93
N LYS A 77 -29.01 10.08 -26.07
CA LYS A 77 -29.06 9.17 -27.22
C LYS A 77 -29.70 9.88 -28.41
N VAL A 78 -30.82 10.56 -28.17
CA VAL A 78 -31.49 11.41 -29.15
C VAL A 78 -30.55 12.48 -29.66
N PHE A 79 -29.79 13.15 -28.78
CA PHE A 79 -28.79 14.14 -29.19
C PHE A 79 -27.68 13.53 -30.05
N ALA A 80 -27.05 12.44 -29.60
CA ALA A 80 -25.94 11.83 -30.32
C ALA A 80 -26.35 11.25 -31.67
N GLU A 81 -27.53 10.64 -31.78
CA GLU A 81 -28.06 10.15 -33.06
C GLU A 81 -28.43 11.31 -34.00
N ALA A 82 -29.02 12.40 -33.49
CA ALA A 82 -29.27 13.61 -34.27
C ALA A 82 -27.97 14.22 -34.82
N VAL A 83 -26.91 14.28 -34.01
CA VAL A 83 -25.56 14.71 -34.41
C VAL A 83 -25.00 13.80 -35.51
N ASN A 84 -25.05 12.48 -35.33
CA ASN A 84 -24.56 11.50 -36.32
C ASN A 84 -25.35 11.55 -37.65
N ARG A 85 -26.67 11.79 -37.60
CA ARG A 85 -27.52 11.97 -38.80
C ARG A 85 -27.24 13.29 -39.55
N ILE A 86 -26.63 14.30 -38.91
CA ILE A 86 -26.24 15.58 -39.54
C ILE A 86 -24.79 15.52 -40.04
N ASN A 87 -23.87 14.95 -39.26
CA ASN A 87 -22.45 14.84 -39.63
C ASN A 87 -21.94 13.39 -39.45
N PRO A 88 -22.21 12.48 -40.41
CA PRO A 88 -21.73 11.09 -40.35
C PRO A 88 -20.20 10.94 -40.37
N SER A 89 -19.48 12.00 -40.73
CA SER A 89 -18.00 12.07 -40.71
C SER A 89 -17.41 12.58 -39.39
N LEU A 90 -18.23 12.80 -38.36
CA LEU A 90 -17.78 13.33 -37.07
C LEU A 90 -16.92 12.31 -36.30
N SER A 91 -15.66 12.67 -36.02
CA SER A 91 -14.83 11.92 -35.09
C SER A 91 -15.18 12.27 -33.64
N TRP A 92 -15.89 11.36 -32.96
CA TRP A 92 -16.14 11.43 -31.51
C TRP A 92 -14.86 11.30 -30.67
N THR A 93 -13.83 10.64 -31.20
CA THR A 93 -12.49 10.65 -30.61
C THR A 93 -11.91 12.06 -30.55
N GLU A 94 -12.15 12.91 -31.57
CA GLU A 94 -11.79 14.33 -31.49
C GLU A 94 -12.73 15.12 -30.56
N VAL A 95 -14.03 14.77 -30.46
CA VAL A 95 -14.95 15.40 -29.48
C VAL A 95 -14.41 15.20 -28.05
N ILE A 96 -14.02 13.97 -27.71
CA ILE A 96 -13.50 13.62 -26.38
C ILE A 96 -12.19 14.38 -26.08
N LYS A 97 -11.28 14.53 -27.05
CA LYS A 97 -10.06 15.36 -26.87
C LYS A 97 -10.38 16.82 -26.56
N HIS A 98 -11.39 17.39 -27.21
CA HIS A 98 -11.73 18.80 -27.03
C HIS A 98 -12.31 19.11 -25.64
N PHE A 99 -12.79 18.13 -24.86
CA PHE A 99 -13.29 18.37 -23.50
C PHE A 99 -12.24 19.00 -22.57
N ASP A 100 -10.94 18.76 -22.77
CA ASP A 100 -9.88 19.45 -22.02
C ASP A 100 -9.96 20.98 -22.16
N GLN A 101 -10.34 21.46 -23.35
CA GLN A 101 -10.43 22.88 -23.69
C GLN A 101 -11.78 23.50 -23.27
N THR A 102 -12.65 22.74 -22.61
CA THR A 102 -13.97 23.18 -22.15
C THR A 102 -14.02 23.29 -20.62
N LYS A 103 -15.15 23.78 -20.09
CA LYS A 103 -15.44 23.84 -18.65
C LYS A 103 -16.17 22.59 -18.11
N LEU A 104 -16.09 21.44 -18.80
CA LEU A 104 -16.73 20.19 -18.39
C LEU A 104 -16.41 19.84 -16.92
N ALA A 105 -17.43 19.52 -16.13
CA ALA A 105 -17.29 18.94 -14.81
C ALA A 105 -18.51 18.06 -14.48
N VAL A 106 -18.28 16.82 -14.07
CA VAL A 106 -19.37 15.90 -13.71
C VAL A 106 -19.71 16.12 -12.24
N ARG A 107 -20.97 16.46 -11.92
CA ARG A 107 -21.40 16.77 -10.54
C ARG A 107 -22.50 15.87 -9.97
N SER A 108 -23.10 14.99 -10.78
CA SER A 108 -24.14 14.07 -10.33
C SER A 108 -24.14 12.76 -11.13
N ARG A 109 -24.83 11.75 -10.59
CA ARG A 109 -25.07 10.45 -11.21
C ARG A 109 -25.86 10.58 -12.52
N GLN A 110 -26.81 11.51 -12.58
CA GLN A 110 -27.60 11.85 -13.76
C GLN A 110 -26.73 12.47 -14.86
N VAL A 111 -25.84 13.40 -14.51
CA VAL A 111 -24.88 14.01 -15.45
C VAL A 111 -23.88 12.98 -16.00
N LEU A 112 -23.46 12.00 -15.19
CA LEU A 112 -22.65 10.88 -15.67
C LEU A 112 -23.42 9.99 -16.68
N ARG A 113 -24.71 9.71 -16.44
CA ARG A 113 -25.57 8.98 -17.39
C ARG A 113 -25.65 9.72 -18.71
N LEU A 114 -26.04 11.00 -18.69
CA LEU A 114 -26.14 11.85 -19.87
C LEU A 114 -24.85 11.84 -20.69
N LEU A 115 -23.69 12.07 -20.06
CA LEU A 115 -22.40 12.07 -20.75
C LEU A 115 -22.04 10.68 -21.31
N THR A 116 -22.39 9.60 -20.61
CA THR A 116 -22.13 8.22 -21.07
C THR A 116 -23.04 7.85 -22.25
N ASP A 117 -24.34 8.13 -22.15
CA ASP A 117 -25.33 7.87 -23.19
C ASP A 117 -24.99 8.65 -24.48
N ILE A 118 -24.55 9.91 -24.37
CA ILE A 118 -24.07 10.71 -25.51
C ILE A 118 -22.87 10.03 -26.18
N LEU A 119 -21.84 9.67 -25.42
CA LEU A 119 -20.59 9.19 -26.01
C LEU A 119 -20.70 7.76 -26.56
N VAL A 120 -21.39 6.86 -25.85
CA VAL A 120 -21.61 5.48 -26.31
C VAL A 120 -22.51 5.46 -27.56
N THR A 121 -23.60 6.24 -27.58
CA THR A 121 -24.48 6.32 -28.76
C THR A 121 -23.81 7.04 -29.92
N GLY A 122 -22.98 8.07 -29.64
CA GLY A 122 -22.23 8.80 -30.65
C GLY A 122 -21.19 7.93 -31.35
N ILE A 123 -20.43 7.14 -30.59
CA ILE A 123 -19.39 6.24 -31.11
C ILE A 123 -20.00 5.00 -31.77
N GLY A 124 -21.15 4.51 -31.29
CA GLY A 124 -21.93 3.43 -31.89
C GLY A 124 -21.39 2.01 -31.65
N ASP A 125 -20.06 1.82 -31.71
CA ASP A 125 -19.39 0.57 -31.31
C ASP A 125 -18.75 0.72 -29.91
N PRO A 126 -19.19 -0.05 -28.89
CA PRO A 126 -18.55 -0.06 -27.57
C PRO A 126 -17.04 -0.35 -27.60
N ASN A 127 -16.57 -1.20 -28.53
CA ASN A 127 -15.16 -1.57 -28.64
C ASN A 127 -14.29 -0.44 -29.21
N ALA A 128 -14.89 0.50 -29.94
CA ALA A 128 -14.22 1.66 -30.52
C ALA A 128 -14.08 2.83 -29.53
N PHE A 129 -14.60 2.72 -28.29
CA PHE A 129 -14.51 3.80 -27.31
C PHE A 129 -13.05 4.11 -26.94
N PRO A 130 -12.57 5.36 -27.10
CA PRO A 130 -11.18 5.73 -26.90
C PRO A 130 -10.85 5.95 -25.41
N SER A 131 -10.92 4.87 -24.62
CA SER A 131 -10.63 4.84 -23.18
C SER A 131 -9.26 5.43 -22.84
N ASN A 132 -8.29 5.28 -23.74
CA ASN A 132 -6.95 5.85 -23.63
C ASN A 132 -6.93 7.39 -23.50
N LEU A 133 -7.96 8.12 -23.95
CA LEU A 133 -8.08 9.57 -23.77
C LEU A 133 -8.52 9.95 -22.35
N LEU A 134 -9.32 9.10 -21.70
CA LEU A 134 -9.73 9.27 -20.30
C LEU A 134 -8.54 9.05 -19.34
N TYR A 135 -7.60 8.17 -19.71
CA TYR A 135 -6.42 7.80 -18.91
C TYR A 135 -5.16 8.67 -19.16
N GLN A 136 -5.22 9.63 -20.09
CA GLN A 136 -4.16 10.63 -20.32
C GLN A 136 -4.46 11.88 -19.50
N VAL A 137 -3.47 12.45 -18.79
CA VAL A 137 -3.71 13.65 -17.95
C VAL A 137 -4.04 14.85 -18.82
N TRP A 138 -5.19 15.45 -18.55
CA TRP A 138 -5.70 16.62 -19.26
C TRP A 138 -4.81 17.84 -19.01
N PRO A 139 -4.24 18.50 -20.05
CA PRO A 139 -3.37 19.65 -19.88
C PRO A 139 -4.03 20.82 -19.14
N THR A 140 -5.30 21.10 -19.43
CA THR A 140 -6.03 22.33 -19.09
C THR A 140 -7.10 22.08 -18.03
N ASN A 141 -8.07 21.20 -18.30
CA ASN A 141 -9.24 20.97 -17.43
C ASN A 141 -9.09 19.70 -16.57
N ARG A 142 -8.06 19.66 -15.73
CA ARG A 142 -7.82 18.56 -14.76
C ARG A 142 -8.95 18.43 -13.73
N ALA A 143 -9.68 19.51 -13.44
CA ALA A 143 -10.86 19.48 -12.58
C ALA A 143 -11.99 18.66 -13.21
N GLY A 144 -12.28 18.87 -14.49
CA GLY A 144 -13.23 18.10 -15.27
C GLY A 144 -12.86 16.62 -15.32
N GLN A 145 -11.61 16.32 -15.69
CA GLN A 145 -11.11 14.95 -15.71
C GLN A 145 -11.23 14.25 -14.35
N PHE A 146 -10.78 14.90 -13.28
CA PHE A 146 -10.85 14.34 -11.93
C PHE A 146 -12.30 14.08 -11.50
N THR A 147 -13.22 15.03 -11.72
CA THR A 147 -14.63 14.84 -11.36
C THR A 147 -15.29 13.73 -12.18
N TRP A 148 -14.99 13.63 -13.48
CA TRP A 148 -15.51 12.55 -14.32
C TRP A 148 -15.01 11.17 -13.86
N LEU A 149 -13.70 11.02 -13.60
CA LEU A 149 -13.12 9.79 -13.04
C LEU A 149 -13.70 9.45 -11.66
N GLN A 150 -13.85 10.44 -10.77
CA GLN A 150 -14.45 10.26 -9.46
C GLN A 150 -15.90 9.75 -9.57
N TRP A 151 -16.71 10.29 -10.48
CA TRP A 151 -18.08 9.82 -10.68
C TRP A 151 -18.13 8.43 -11.32
N ILE A 152 -17.24 8.09 -12.25
CA ILE A 152 -17.07 6.72 -12.76
C ILE A 152 -16.79 5.74 -11.61
N THR A 153 -15.80 6.02 -10.76
CA THR A 153 -15.39 5.09 -9.68
C THR A 153 -16.45 4.81 -8.61
N GLN A 154 -17.46 5.67 -8.50
CA GLN A 154 -18.61 5.52 -7.59
C GLN A 154 -19.85 4.93 -8.27
N ASN A 155 -19.83 4.77 -9.59
CA ASN A 155 -21.00 4.37 -10.38
C ASN A 155 -20.63 3.41 -11.54
N PRO A 156 -19.98 2.27 -11.24
CA PRO A 156 -19.54 1.31 -12.25
C PRO A 156 -20.72 0.55 -12.93
N ASP A 157 -21.96 0.81 -12.51
CA ASP A 157 -23.18 0.39 -13.20
C ASP A 157 -23.52 1.26 -14.42
N ILE A 158 -23.08 2.53 -14.44
CA ILE A 158 -23.28 3.47 -15.56
C ILE A 158 -22.13 3.37 -16.56
N PHE A 159 -20.89 3.39 -16.06
CA PHE A 159 -19.69 3.32 -16.89
C PHE A 159 -18.69 2.37 -16.24
N PHE A 160 -18.57 1.15 -16.77
CA PHE A 160 -17.64 0.16 -16.23
C PHE A 160 -16.32 0.19 -17.00
N VAL A 161 -15.22 0.49 -16.31
CA VAL A 161 -13.89 0.67 -16.92
C VAL A 161 -13.31 -0.59 -17.57
N LEU A 162 -13.87 -1.78 -17.29
CA LEU A 162 -13.43 -3.04 -17.90
C LEU A 162 -14.17 -3.40 -19.20
N ASP A 163 -15.31 -2.75 -19.50
CA ASP A 163 -16.04 -2.95 -20.77
C ASP A 163 -15.28 -2.37 -21.98
N TYR A 164 -14.18 -1.66 -21.72
CA TYR A 164 -13.35 -0.96 -22.70
C TYR A 164 -11.89 -1.45 -22.66
N PRO A 165 -11.08 -1.21 -23.71
CA PRO A 165 -9.66 -1.57 -23.73
C PRO A 165 -8.90 -1.02 -22.53
N HIS A 166 -8.20 -1.90 -21.80
CA HIS A 166 -7.43 -1.59 -20.60
C HIS A 166 -6.24 -2.55 -20.42
N THR A 167 -5.26 -2.12 -19.65
CA THR A 167 -4.18 -2.96 -19.10
C THR A 167 -4.65 -3.56 -17.78
N PRO A 168 -4.78 -4.90 -17.65
CA PRO A 168 -5.18 -5.52 -16.39
C PRO A 168 -4.02 -5.55 -15.38
N VAL A 169 -4.35 -5.39 -14.09
CA VAL A 169 -3.45 -5.71 -12.97
C VAL A 169 -3.15 -7.22 -12.99
N ASN A 170 -1.88 -7.62 -12.86
CA ASN A 170 -1.51 -9.01 -12.64
C ASN A 170 -1.92 -9.45 -11.23
N MET A 171 -2.76 -10.49 -11.13
CA MET A 171 -3.37 -11.00 -9.90
C MET A 171 -2.79 -12.35 -9.44
N ASN A 172 -1.68 -12.81 -10.03
CA ASN A 172 -1.09 -14.14 -9.76
C ASN A 172 -0.59 -14.31 -8.31
N ALA A 173 -0.46 -13.21 -7.55
CA ALA A 173 -0.10 -13.21 -6.13
C ALA A 173 -1.30 -13.40 -5.17
N LEU A 174 -2.54 -13.36 -5.69
CA LEU A 174 -3.76 -13.61 -4.91
C LEU A 174 -4.04 -15.12 -4.84
N LYS A 175 -4.20 -15.64 -3.63
CA LYS A 175 -4.65 -17.03 -3.38
C LYS A 175 -6.17 -17.16 -3.55
N ILE A 176 -6.90 -16.14 -3.10
CA ILE A 176 -8.33 -15.96 -3.30
C ILE A 176 -8.49 -14.79 -4.27
N GLN A 177 -9.05 -15.06 -5.45
CA GLN A 177 -9.38 -14.02 -6.42
C GLN A 177 -10.60 -13.21 -5.94
N PRO A 178 -10.71 -11.92 -6.31
CA PRO A 178 -11.91 -11.13 -6.03
C PRO A 178 -13.14 -11.70 -6.76
N ASP A 179 -14.34 -11.40 -6.24
CA ASP A 179 -15.61 -11.74 -6.90
C ASP A 179 -15.76 -10.94 -8.21
N GLU A 180 -15.87 -11.66 -9.33
CA GLU A 180 -16.01 -11.07 -10.67
C GLU A 180 -17.36 -10.38 -10.88
N LEU A 181 -18.38 -10.70 -10.06
CA LEU A 181 -19.68 -10.01 -10.09
C LEU A 181 -19.62 -8.63 -9.40
N SER A 182 -18.63 -8.39 -8.54
CA SER A 182 -18.50 -7.14 -7.79
C SER A 182 -17.83 -6.05 -8.64
N LYS A 183 -18.62 -5.31 -9.42
CA LYS A 183 -18.13 -4.21 -10.27
C LYS A 183 -17.33 -3.15 -9.48
N ASP A 184 -17.73 -2.81 -8.26
CA ASP A 184 -17.02 -1.86 -7.37
C ASP A 184 -15.60 -2.30 -7.00
N VAL A 185 -15.35 -3.61 -6.91
CA VAL A 185 -14.00 -4.19 -6.75
C VAL A 185 -13.31 -4.31 -8.10
N MET A 186 -14.00 -4.88 -9.09
CA MET A 186 -13.38 -5.28 -10.36
C MET A 186 -12.87 -4.10 -11.18
N GLN A 187 -13.46 -2.91 -11.08
CA GLN A 187 -12.92 -1.70 -11.72
C GLN A 187 -11.44 -1.43 -11.38
N TRP A 188 -10.98 -1.83 -10.19
CA TRP A 188 -9.59 -1.64 -9.75
C TRP A 188 -8.59 -2.63 -10.38
N LYS A 189 -9.08 -3.59 -11.19
CA LYS A 189 -8.26 -4.38 -12.13
C LYS A 189 -7.77 -3.54 -13.32
N CYS A 190 -8.36 -2.37 -13.59
CA CYS A 190 -7.89 -1.45 -14.63
C CYS A 190 -6.65 -0.67 -14.14
N LEU A 191 -5.47 -1.06 -14.61
CA LEU A 191 -4.21 -0.42 -14.22
C LEU A 191 -4.15 1.04 -14.72
N ASN A 192 -4.77 1.36 -15.85
CA ASN A 192 -4.78 2.71 -16.42
C ASN A 192 -5.61 3.69 -15.57
N LEU A 193 -6.68 3.22 -14.92
CA LEU A 193 -7.47 4.00 -13.96
C LEU A 193 -6.62 4.37 -12.73
N ILE A 194 -5.93 3.39 -12.14
CA ILE A 194 -5.01 3.62 -11.01
C ILE A 194 -3.89 4.59 -11.42
N ASP A 195 -3.32 4.40 -12.61
CA ASP A 195 -2.21 5.20 -13.13
C ASP A 195 -2.60 6.66 -13.43
N VAL A 196 -3.78 6.93 -14.02
CA VAL A 196 -4.24 8.32 -14.24
C VAL A 196 -4.59 9.02 -12.93
N LEU A 197 -5.22 8.32 -11.98
CA LEU A 197 -5.53 8.86 -10.66
C LEU A 197 -4.24 9.19 -9.89
N LEU A 198 -3.24 8.30 -9.92
CA LEU A 198 -1.90 8.59 -9.36
C LEU A 198 -1.27 9.83 -10.00
N LYS A 199 -1.34 10.02 -11.32
CA LYS A 199 -0.80 11.24 -11.96
C LYS A 199 -1.56 12.50 -11.55
N LEU A 200 -2.88 12.43 -11.39
CA LEU A 200 -3.69 13.56 -10.91
C LEU A 200 -3.40 13.90 -9.44
N ALA A 201 -3.09 12.90 -8.60
CA ALA A 201 -2.71 13.10 -7.21
C ALA A 201 -1.42 13.91 -7.04
N GLU A 202 -0.51 13.84 -8.02
CA GLU A 202 0.74 14.61 -8.07
C GLU A 202 0.56 16.03 -8.64
N THR A 203 -0.68 16.53 -8.61
CA THR A 203 -1.08 17.91 -8.87
C THR A 203 -1.94 18.44 -7.72
N GLN A 204 -2.59 19.59 -7.86
CA GLN A 204 -3.46 20.19 -6.85
C GLN A 204 -4.65 19.32 -6.34
N PHE A 205 -4.86 18.13 -6.91
CA PHE A 205 -5.93 17.19 -6.54
C PHE A 205 -5.49 16.07 -5.57
N THR A 206 -4.30 16.15 -4.96
CA THR A 206 -3.77 15.12 -4.03
C THR A 206 -4.78 14.68 -2.97
N SER A 207 -5.42 15.64 -2.29
CA SER A 207 -6.36 15.37 -1.19
C SER A 207 -7.64 14.69 -1.67
N GLN A 208 -8.12 15.10 -2.85
CA GLN A 208 -9.35 14.61 -3.47
C GLN A 208 -9.15 13.20 -4.03
N VAL A 209 -8.01 12.92 -4.70
CA VAL A 209 -7.66 11.57 -5.14
C VAL A 209 -7.40 10.64 -3.94
N TYR A 210 -6.74 11.12 -2.87
CA TYR A 210 -6.63 10.34 -1.63
C TYR A 210 -8.00 10.04 -1.00
N SER A 211 -8.98 10.94 -1.14
CA SER A 211 -10.35 10.68 -0.72
C SER A 211 -10.99 9.54 -1.55
N VAL A 212 -10.79 9.51 -2.87
CA VAL A 212 -11.25 8.41 -3.73
C VAL A 212 -10.59 7.08 -3.34
N PHE A 213 -9.27 7.06 -3.16
CA PHE A 213 -8.52 5.84 -2.84
C PHE A 213 -8.72 5.30 -1.41
N CYS A 214 -9.08 6.16 -0.44
CA CYS A 214 -9.06 5.79 0.98
C CYS A 214 -10.35 6.06 1.77
N ARG A 215 -11.26 6.94 1.30
CA ARG A 215 -12.37 7.48 2.14
C ARG A 215 -13.78 7.28 1.60
N LEU A 216 -13.96 7.13 0.29
CA LEU A 216 -15.29 6.88 -0.30
C LEU A 216 -15.76 5.44 0.00
N THR A 217 -17.05 5.15 -0.21
CA THR A 217 -17.60 3.78 -0.06
C THR A 217 -17.00 2.82 -1.08
N SER A 218 -16.88 3.22 -2.35
CA SER A 218 -16.18 2.46 -3.41
C SER A 218 -14.64 2.52 -3.31
N SER A 219 -14.11 2.79 -2.11
CA SER A 219 -12.67 2.91 -1.83
C SER A 219 -11.95 1.56 -2.00
N PRO A 220 -10.91 1.48 -2.85
CA PRO A 220 -10.16 0.24 -3.04
C PRO A 220 -9.38 -0.18 -1.79
N LEU A 221 -8.97 0.76 -0.93
CA LEU A 221 -8.35 0.46 0.36
C LEU A 221 -9.32 -0.26 1.31
N ALA A 222 -10.62 0.02 1.22
CA ALA A 222 -11.65 -0.60 2.05
C ALA A 222 -12.19 -1.92 1.45
N LEU A 223 -12.38 -1.96 0.12
CA LEU A 223 -12.99 -3.10 -0.57
C LEU A 223 -11.99 -4.20 -0.96
N CYS A 224 -10.79 -3.83 -1.43
CA CYS A 224 -9.84 -4.77 -2.03
C CYS A 224 -8.37 -4.29 -1.90
N PRO A 225 -7.84 -4.11 -0.67
CA PRO A 225 -6.49 -3.58 -0.43
C PRO A 225 -5.36 -4.46 -0.98
N ASP A 226 -5.64 -5.74 -1.29
CA ASP A 226 -4.74 -6.68 -1.95
C ASP A 226 -4.64 -6.41 -3.46
N LEU A 227 -5.76 -6.39 -4.17
CA LEU A 227 -5.83 -6.01 -5.58
C LEU A 227 -5.27 -4.59 -5.79
N PHE A 228 -5.61 -3.67 -4.89
CA PHE A 228 -5.14 -2.29 -4.96
C PHE A 228 -3.64 -2.17 -4.74
N LEU A 229 -3.05 -2.89 -3.77
CA LEU A 229 -1.60 -2.92 -3.59
C LEU A 229 -0.89 -3.52 -4.82
N LEU A 230 -1.46 -4.56 -5.46
CA LEU A 230 -0.92 -5.10 -6.72
C LEU A 230 -0.95 -4.06 -7.85
N GLY A 231 -2.01 -3.25 -7.96
CA GLY A 231 -2.04 -2.11 -8.88
C GLY A 231 -1.04 -1.01 -8.51
N LEU A 232 -0.92 -0.67 -7.22
CA LEU A 232 0.02 0.33 -6.69
C LEU A 232 1.49 -0.08 -6.80
N ILE A 233 1.85 -1.35 -7.00
CA ILE A 233 3.22 -1.74 -7.36
C ILE A 233 3.45 -1.78 -8.87
N GLN A 234 2.42 -2.10 -9.67
CA GLN A 234 2.52 -2.27 -11.13
C GLN A 234 2.33 -0.98 -11.96
N ALA A 235 1.66 0.05 -11.43
CA ALA A 235 1.33 1.25 -12.21
C ALA A 235 2.60 1.98 -12.71
N PRO A 236 2.69 2.37 -14.00
CA PRO A 236 3.92 2.87 -14.61
C PRO A 236 4.33 4.30 -14.19
N SER A 237 3.45 5.06 -13.52
CA SER A 237 3.79 6.38 -12.96
C SER A 237 5.03 6.34 -12.04
N PRO A 238 5.80 7.43 -11.91
CA PRO A 238 6.94 7.48 -10.98
C PRO A 238 6.57 7.17 -9.53
N MET A 239 7.53 6.61 -8.77
CA MET A 239 7.38 6.47 -7.32
C MET A 239 7.46 7.85 -6.65
N ARG A 240 6.42 8.23 -5.90
CA ARG A 240 6.31 9.53 -5.20
C ARG A 240 5.63 9.37 -3.84
N THR A 241 5.68 10.42 -3.02
CA THR A 241 5.21 10.42 -1.62
C THR A 241 3.77 9.95 -1.46
N THR A 242 2.85 10.38 -2.33
CA THR A 242 1.44 9.95 -2.28
C THR A 242 1.32 8.43 -2.47
N ARG A 243 2.01 7.88 -3.46
CA ARG A 243 2.04 6.45 -3.76
C ARG A 243 2.65 5.63 -2.60
N LEU A 244 3.73 6.13 -1.99
CA LEU A 244 4.36 5.50 -0.83
C LEU A 244 3.42 5.47 0.39
N ALA A 245 2.69 6.55 0.65
CA ALA A 245 1.69 6.60 1.72
C ALA A 245 0.51 5.64 1.46
N LEU A 246 -0.03 5.62 0.24
CA LEU A 246 -1.08 4.68 -0.16
C LEU A 246 -0.64 3.21 0.01
N ILE A 247 0.62 2.89 -0.33
CA ILE A 247 1.20 1.56 -0.09
C ILE A 247 1.25 1.24 1.41
N GLN A 248 1.68 2.17 2.26
CA GLN A 248 1.73 1.97 3.72
C GLN A 248 0.34 1.72 4.34
N GLU A 249 -0.69 2.43 3.87
CA GLU A 249 -2.08 2.19 4.28
C GLU A 249 -2.57 0.83 3.80
N CYS A 250 -2.31 0.45 2.53
CA CYS A 250 -2.70 -0.87 2.00
C CYS A 250 -2.04 -2.01 2.78
N VAL A 251 -0.74 -1.92 3.08
CA VAL A 251 -0.05 -2.90 3.92
C VAL A 251 -0.69 -2.95 5.31
N THR A 252 -1.02 -1.79 5.91
CA THR A 252 -1.70 -1.72 7.22
C THR A 252 -3.09 -2.36 7.20
N ALA A 253 -3.85 -2.21 6.11
CA ALA A 253 -5.15 -2.86 5.92
C ALA A 253 -5.02 -4.38 5.74
N LEU A 254 -4.04 -4.86 4.97
CA LEU A 254 -3.76 -6.29 4.84
C LEU A 254 -3.37 -6.95 6.17
N LEU A 255 -2.70 -6.21 7.05
CA LEU A 255 -2.32 -6.67 8.39
C LEU A 255 -3.50 -6.86 9.34
N THR A 256 -4.68 -6.27 9.12
CA THR A 256 -5.85 -6.53 9.99
C THR A 256 -6.43 -7.92 9.70
N ASN A 257 -7.07 -8.14 8.54
CA ASN A 257 -7.73 -9.41 8.23
C ASN A 257 -7.85 -9.74 6.72
N ASN A 258 -6.72 -9.96 6.03
CA ASN A 258 -6.73 -10.44 4.64
C ASN A 258 -5.87 -11.71 4.46
N GLN A 259 -6.41 -12.73 3.76
CA GLN A 259 -5.75 -14.03 3.54
C GLN A 259 -4.69 -14.02 2.41
N ASN A 260 -4.80 -13.09 1.46
CA ASN A 260 -3.84 -12.85 0.38
C ASN A 260 -2.58 -12.11 0.85
N ALA A 261 -2.58 -11.53 2.06
CA ALA A 261 -1.54 -10.64 2.57
C ALA A 261 -0.10 -11.15 2.33
N ILE A 262 0.21 -12.40 2.69
CA ILE A 262 1.57 -12.97 2.52
C ILE A 262 1.97 -13.05 1.03
N GLY A 263 1.05 -13.35 0.12
CA GLY A 263 1.31 -13.44 -1.32
C GLY A 263 1.55 -12.07 -1.94
N VAL A 264 0.67 -11.11 -1.65
CA VAL A 264 0.77 -9.73 -2.15
C VAL A 264 2.00 -9.02 -1.60
N LEU A 265 2.31 -9.19 -0.31
CA LEU A 265 3.50 -8.59 0.30
C LEU A 265 4.78 -9.20 -0.29
N ASN A 266 4.83 -10.50 -0.61
CA ASN A 266 5.95 -11.09 -1.34
C ASN A 266 6.11 -10.54 -2.76
N ALA A 267 5.00 -10.33 -3.47
CA ALA A 267 5.02 -9.72 -4.81
C ALA A 267 5.53 -8.27 -4.76
N ALA A 268 5.09 -7.48 -3.78
CA ALA A 268 5.60 -6.12 -3.56
C ALA A 268 7.08 -6.11 -3.13
N TRP A 269 7.50 -7.00 -2.23
CA TRP A 269 8.86 -7.12 -1.70
C TRP A 269 9.93 -7.46 -2.74
N ASN A 270 9.51 -8.16 -3.80
CA ASN A 270 10.34 -8.57 -4.94
C ASN A 270 9.94 -7.84 -6.25
N CYS A 271 9.25 -6.71 -6.15
CA CYS A 271 8.94 -5.86 -7.29
C CYS A 271 10.09 -4.90 -7.58
N ASP A 272 10.85 -5.14 -8.64
CA ASP A 272 11.99 -4.30 -9.06
C ASP A 272 11.60 -3.15 -10.02
N THR A 273 10.30 -2.91 -10.27
CA THR A 273 9.80 -1.92 -11.26
C THR A 273 10.31 -0.48 -11.06
N PHE A 274 10.72 -0.12 -9.84
CA PHE A 274 11.29 1.20 -9.52
C PHE A 274 12.75 1.13 -9.05
N GLY A 275 13.43 0.01 -9.33
CA GLY A 275 14.70 -0.36 -8.72
C GLY A 275 14.51 -1.19 -7.46
N SER A 276 15.52 -1.98 -7.12
CA SER A 276 15.38 -2.99 -6.08
C SER A 276 15.22 -2.41 -4.67
N ARG A 277 14.50 -3.14 -3.83
CA ARG A 277 14.14 -2.81 -2.43
C ARG A 277 13.25 -1.58 -2.19
N VAL A 278 12.87 -0.79 -3.22
CA VAL A 278 12.06 0.44 -3.04
C VAL A 278 10.78 0.21 -2.23
N PHE A 279 10.11 -0.92 -2.43
CA PHE A 279 8.88 -1.29 -1.70
C PHE A 279 9.13 -1.87 -0.29
N ARG A 280 10.35 -2.33 0.03
CA ARG A 280 10.67 -2.97 1.31
C ARG A 280 10.57 -1.99 2.46
N GLN A 281 11.13 -0.78 2.31
CA GLN A 281 11.10 0.23 3.37
C GLN A 281 9.66 0.67 3.75
N PRO A 282 8.73 0.91 2.80
CA PRO A 282 7.30 1.06 3.08
C PRO A 282 6.67 -0.11 3.86
N ILE A 283 6.94 -1.36 3.45
CA ILE A 283 6.40 -2.57 4.10
C ILE A 283 6.92 -2.69 5.54
N LEU A 284 8.23 -2.54 5.74
CA LEU A 284 8.89 -2.56 7.06
C LEU A 284 8.33 -1.47 7.98
N HIS A 285 8.11 -0.27 7.46
CA HIS A 285 7.52 0.84 8.23
C HIS A 285 6.05 0.55 8.62
N ALA A 286 5.24 0.00 7.71
CA ALA A 286 3.85 -0.34 8.02
C ALA A 286 3.75 -1.49 9.06
N LEU A 287 4.62 -2.50 8.99
CA LEU A 287 4.74 -3.56 10.01
C LEU A 287 5.10 -2.98 11.39
N LEU A 288 6.05 -2.03 11.44
CA LEU A 288 6.42 -1.32 12.67
C LEU A 288 5.25 -0.48 13.22
N VAL A 289 4.56 0.28 12.38
CA VAL A 289 3.39 1.10 12.79
C VAL A 289 2.23 0.21 13.29
N TYR A 290 2.04 -0.97 12.71
CA TYR A 290 1.04 -1.94 13.15
C TYR A 290 1.34 -2.52 14.54
N TYR A 291 2.62 -2.74 14.88
CA TYR A 291 3.08 -3.06 16.25
C TYR A 291 2.90 -1.88 17.21
N SER A 292 3.41 -0.69 16.85
CA SER A 292 3.42 0.49 17.74
C SER A 292 2.03 0.98 18.15
N LYS A 293 0.97 0.62 17.40
CA LYS A 293 -0.43 0.83 17.79
C LYS A 293 -0.85 0.03 19.03
N SER A 294 -0.23 -1.11 19.33
CA SER A 294 -0.55 -1.99 20.47
C SER A 294 0.64 -2.92 20.81
N PRO A 295 1.71 -2.43 21.46
CA PRO A 295 2.96 -3.19 21.61
C PRO A 295 2.84 -4.45 22.49
N ASP A 296 1.86 -4.50 23.39
CA ASP A 296 1.61 -5.66 24.27
C ASP A 296 0.80 -6.77 23.58
N ASP A 297 0.22 -6.50 22.41
CA ASP A 297 -0.58 -7.46 21.63
C ASP A 297 0.30 -8.50 20.94
N GLN A 298 0.41 -9.67 21.59
CA GLN A 298 1.24 -10.78 21.10
C GLN A 298 0.72 -11.38 19.79
N SER A 299 -0.57 -11.20 19.45
CA SER A 299 -1.12 -11.71 18.18
C SER A 299 -0.55 -10.93 16.99
N ARG A 300 -0.38 -9.60 17.13
CA ARG A 300 0.25 -8.75 16.11
C ARG A 300 1.70 -9.10 15.91
N LEU A 301 2.45 -9.23 17.00
CA LEU A 301 3.88 -9.58 16.95
C LEU A 301 4.09 -10.95 16.29
N THR A 302 3.19 -11.91 16.57
CA THR A 302 3.16 -13.22 15.91
C THR A 302 2.89 -13.11 14.41
N LYS A 303 1.89 -12.32 14.01
CA LYS A 303 1.54 -12.09 12.60
C LYS A 303 2.65 -11.35 11.83
N ILE A 304 3.34 -10.39 12.46
CA ILE A 304 4.53 -9.73 11.91
C ILE A 304 5.67 -10.73 11.70
N LEU A 305 5.91 -11.63 12.67
CA LEU A 305 6.94 -12.66 12.56
C LEU A 305 6.67 -13.63 11.42
N GLU A 306 5.41 -14.08 11.26
CA GLU A 306 4.98 -14.99 10.20
C GLU A 306 5.12 -14.35 8.81
N ILE A 307 4.67 -13.11 8.65
CA ILE A 307 4.88 -12.35 7.40
C ILE A 307 6.37 -12.12 7.14
N GLY A 308 7.15 -11.75 8.16
CA GLY A 308 8.59 -11.54 8.05
C GLY A 308 9.36 -12.80 7.64
N HIS A 309 8.93 -13.97 8.12
CA HIS A 309 9.49 -15.29 7.74
C HIS A 309 9.18 -15.63 6.28
N GLU A 310 7.94 -15.41 5.84
CA GLU A 310 7.53 -15.73 4.47
C GLU A 310 8.01 -14.71 3.43
N LEU A 311 8.45 -13.51 3.83
CA LEU A 311 9.01 -12.47 2.96
C LEU A 311 10.43 -12.85 2.46
N LYS A 312 10.50 -13.61 1.37
CA LYS A 312 11.76 -14.08 0.79
C LYS A 312 12.39 -13.00 -0.10
N PRO A 313 13.74 -12.86 -0.13
CA PRO A 313 14.72 -13.76 0.50
C PRO A 313 15.01 -13.46 1.99
N ASN A 314 15.00 -12.19 2.41
CA ASN A 314 15.65 -11.75 3.66
C ASN A 314 14.72 -10.96 4.63
N GLY A 315 13.40 -11.19 4.61
CA GLY A 315 12.40 -10.43 5.37
C GLY A 315 12.71 -10.25 6.86
N LEU A 316 12.93 -11.36 7.59
CA LEU A 316 13.32 -11.32 9.01
C LEU A 316 14.64 -10.56 9.23
N ALA A 317 15.64 -10.74 8.37
CA ALA A 317 16.93 -10.06 8.54
C ALA A 317 16.81 -8.53 8.32
N GLU A 318 15.97 -8.09 7.38
CA GLU A 318 15.69 -6.67 7.16
C GLU A 318 14.81 -6.09 8.31
N LEU A 319 13.87 -6.85 8.88
CA LEU A 319 13.16 -6.50 10.12
C LEU A 319 14.11 -6.35 11.34
N PHE A 320 15.06 -7.28 11.52
CA PHE A 320 16.06 -7.20 12.58
C PHE A 320 17.13 -6.10 12.38
N SER A 321 17.13 -5.46 11.20
CA SER A 321 18.04 -4.37 10.84
C SER A 321 17.39 -2.98 10.95
N ILE A 322 16.12 -2.88 11.38
CA ILE A 322 15.44 -1.59 11.59
C ILE A 322 16.13 -0.83 12.74
N GLN A 323 16.81 0.26 12.38
CA GLN A 323 17.50 1.14 13.31
C GLN A 323 16.53 1.91 14.21
N ASN A 324 16.99 2.32 15.40
CA ASN A 324 16.27 3.15 16.37
C ASN A 324 14.93 2.57 16.89
N GLN A 325 14.71 1.26 16.74
CA GLN A 325 13.46 0.58 17.17
C GLN A 325 13.74 -0.64 18.06
N SER A 326 14.82 -0.59 18.84
CA SER A 326 15.34 -1.70 19.66
C SER A 326 14.29 -2.43 20.49
N ALA A 327 13.28 -1.73 21.03
CA ALA A 327 12.18 -2.37 21.76
C ALA A 327 11.35 -3.34 20.89
N PHE A 328 10.94 -2.92 19.68
CA PHE A 328 10.28 -3.81 18.71
C PHE A 328 11.20 -4.97 18.32
N THR A 329 12.46 -4.67 18.03
CA THR A 329 13.42 -5.66 17.53
C THR A 329 13.74 -6.74 18.57
N ILE A 330 13.87 -6.38 19.86
CA ILE A 330 14.06 -7.32 20.96
C ILE A 330 12.80 -8.19 21.16
N ASP A 331 11.61 -7.58 21.20
CA ASP A 331 10.35 -8.33 21.33
C ASP A 331 10.18 -9.34 20.18
N LEU A 332 10.48 -8.95 18.93
CA LEU A 332 10.44 -9.82 17.76
C LEU A 332 11.51 -10.92 17.81
N ALA A 333 12.75 -10.59 18.20
CA ALA A 333 13.85 -11.57 18.31
C ALA A 333 13.57 -12.64 19.37
N CYS A 334 12.96 -12.24 20.49
CA CYS A 334 12.52 -13.16 21.54
C CYS A 334 11.44 -14.13 21.04
N LEU A 335 10.53 -13.68 20.17
CA LEU A 335 9.50 -14.54 19.58
C LEU A 335 10.05 -15.43 18.46
N ALA A 336 10.98 -14.92 17.65
CA ALA A 336 11.69 -15.68 16.62
C ALA A 336 12.51 -16.83 17.21
N SER A 337 13.18 -16.59 18.34
CA SER A 337 13.92 -17.61 19.08
C SER A 337 13.02 -18.72 19.62
N LYS A 338 11.79 -18.41 20.06
CA LYS A 338 10.77 -19.40 20.48
C LYS A 338 10.19 -20.23 19.33
N ARG A 339 10.58 -19.97 18.08
CA ARG A 339 10.21 -20.71 16.86
C ARG A 339 11.42 -21.17 16.06
N ASP A 340 12.62 -21.18 16.67
CA ASP A 340 13.89 -21.57 16.06
C ASP A 340 14.33 -20.77 14.82
N TYR A 341 13.66 -19.65 14.51
CA TYR A 341 13.99 -18.76 13.38
C TYR A 341 15.24 -17.89 13.65
N LEU A 342 15.70 -17.80 14.90
CA LEU A 342 16.83 -16.97 15.30
C LEU A 342 17.61 -17.59 16.47
N LYS A 343 18.94 -17.65 16.34
CA LYS A 343 19.85 -17.97 17.45
C LYS A 343 20.06 -16.72 18.31
N LEU A 344 19.29 -16.62 19.39
CA LEU A 344 19.17 -15.42 20.20
C LEU A 344 20.50 -14.96 20.80
N ASP A 345 21.31 -15.89 21.33
CA ASP A 345 22.55 -15.58 22.03
C ASP A 345 23.53 -14.81 21.13
N LYS A 346 23.80 -15.37 19.94
CA LYS A 346 24.64 -14.71 18.94
C LYS A 346 24.05 -13.38 18.50
N TRP A 347 22.75 -13.32 18.21
CA TRP A 347 22.13 -12.08 17.74
C TRP A 347 22.20 -10.95 18.78
N ILE A 348 22.03 -11.29 20.06
CA ILE A 348 22.21 -10.34 21.17
C ILE A 348 23.68 -9.90 21.27
N ASP A 349 24.64 -10.83 21.16
CA ASP A 349 26.07 -10.50 21.18
C ASP A 349 26.46 -9.57 20.03
N ASP A 350 26.06 -9.90 18.80
CA ASP A 350 26.28 -9.07 17.61
C ASP A 350 25.69 -7.65 17.83
N LYS A 351 24.47 -7.54 18.38
CA LYS A 351 23.82 -6.24 18.66
C LYS A 351 24.44 -5.47 19.83
N PHE A 352 25.01 -6.13 20.83
CA PHE A 352 25.81 -5.44 21.86
C PHE A 352 27.10 -4.83 21.28
N MET A 353 27.74 -5.50 20.32
CA MET A 353 28.93 -4.94 19.65
C MET A 353 28.58 -3.78 18.72
N GLU A 354 27.40 -3.79 18.07
CA GLU A 354 26.93 -2.69 17.22
C GLU A 354 26.44 -1.45 18.00
N LEU A 355 25.70 -1.64 19.11
CA LEU A 355 24.89 -0.58 19.74
C LEU A 355 25.30 -0.22 21.18
N GLY A 356 26.15 -1.02 21.82
CA GLY A 356 26.66 -0.78 23.18
C GLY A 356 25.57 -0.58 24.25
N ASP A 357 25.85 0.29 25.24
CA ASP A 357 24.97 0.52 26.40
C ASP A 357 23.57 1.02 26.05
N SER A 358 23.36 1.62 24.87
CA SER A 358 22.03 2.03 24.40
C SER A 358 21.09 0.83 24.25
N PHE A 359 21.62 -0.31 23.79
CA PHE A 359 20.87 -1.56 23.68
C PHE A 359 20.67 -2.21 25.04
N SER A 360 21.68 -2.16 25.94
CA SER A 360 21.57 -2.64 27.33
C SER A 360 20.34 -2.10 28.05
N TYR A 361 20.09 -0.79 27.94
CA TYR A 361 18.91 -0.15 28.51
C TYR A 361 17.60 -0.78 27.97
N HIS A 362 17.48 -0.93 26.65
CA HIS A 362 16.27 -1.49 26.03
C HIS A 362 16.04 -2.97 26.39
N VAL A 363 17.10 -3.77 26.54
CA VAL A 363 16.97 -5.16 26.99
C VAL A 363 16.47 -5.22 28.45
N VAL A 364 17.01 -4.37 29.34
CA VAL A 364 16.53 -4.27 30.73
C VAL A 364 15.07 -3.80 30.78
N GLN A 365 14.65 -2.83 29.96
CA GLN A 365 13.24 -2.43 29.87
C GLN A 365 12.33 -3.51 29.26
N HIS A 366 12.82 -4.37 28.36
CA HIS A 366 12.06 -5.54 27.90
C HIS A 366 11.86 -6.55 29.04
N ILE A 367 12.93 -6.91 29.77
CA ILE A 367 12.85 -7.80 30.95
C ILE A 367 11.85 -7.22 31.97
N LYS A 368 11.96 -5.93 32.29
CA LYS A 368 11.08 -5.23 33.24
C LYS A 368 9.60 -5.23 32.84
N ARG A 369 9.28 -5.11 31.54
CA ARG A 369 7.90 -5.24 31.01
C ARG A 369 7.38 -6.69 31.02
N ARG A 370 8.26 -7.67 30.89
CA ARG A 370 7.88 -9.10 30.79
C ARG A 370 7.90 -9.86 32.11
N LEU A 371 8.44 -9.30 33.20
CA LEU A 371 8.24 -9.84 34.55
C LEU A 371 6.75 -9.70 34.96
N PRO A 372 6.08 -10.78 35.42
CA PRO A 372 4.68 -10.72 35.80
C PRO A 372 4.39 -9.78 36.98
N ALA A 373 3.38 -8.91 36.82
CA ALA A 373 2.85 -8.05 37.87
C ALA A 373 2.20 -8.83 39.06
N THR A 374 2.10 -10.16 38.97
CA THR A 374 1.74 -11.02 40.11
C THR A 374 2.76 -10.96 41.26
N LEU A 375 4.01 -10.57 40.97
CA LEU A 375 5.03 -10.28 41.98
C LEU A 375 4.83 -8.93 42.69
N LEU A 376 3.89 -8.09 42.21
CA LEU A 376 3.46 -6.83 42.84
C LEU A 376 2.10 -6.97 43.57
N GLY A 377 1.59 -8.19 43.75
CA GLY A 377 0.39 -8.48 44.54
C GLY A 377 -0.92 -8.62 43.77
N GLY A 378 -0.92 -8.48 42.44
CA GLY A 378 -2.11 -8.72 41.62
C GLY A 378 -2.41 -10.20 41.41
N ALA A 379 -3.62 -10.65 41.72
CA ALA A 379 -4.05 -12.03 41.47
C ALA A 379 -4.46 -12.22 39.99
N GLY A 380 -3.61 -12.87 39.18
CA GLY A 380 -3.91 -13.18 37.79
C GLY A 380 -3.05 -14.32 37.23
N SER A 381 -3.68 -15.42 36.78
CA SER A 381 -3.00 -16.66 36.42
C SER A 381 -2.38 -16.66 35.00
N GLN A 382 -1.64 -15.60 34.64
CA GLN A 382 -0.88 -15.54 33.40
C GLN A 382 0.49 -16.18 33.59
N LEU A 383 0.52 -17.51 33.47
CA LEU A 383 1.67 -18.35 33.81
C LEU A 383 2.69 -18.46 32.66
N PHE A 384 3.97 -18.18 32.98
CA PHE A 384 5.14 -18.93 32.50
C PHE A 384 5.48 -18.95 30.98
N ALA A 385 4.93 -18.06 30.15
CA ALA A 385 5.17 -18.03 28.69
C ALA A 385 6.59 -17.57 28.23
N GLY A 386 7.64 -18.30 28.61
CA GLY A 386 9.00 -18.19 28.07
C GLY A 386 10.05 -17.69 29.08
N GLN A 387 10.26 -18.46 30.17
CA GLN A 387 11.35 -18.16 31.11
C GLN A 387 12.73 -18.29 30.45
N ASP A 388 12.93 -19.26 29.56
CA ASP A 388 14.24 -19.59 28.98
C ASP A 388 14.82 -18.40 28.20
N THR A 389 13.97 -17.72 27.43
CA THR A 389 14.31 -16.48 26.72
C THR A 389 14.78 -15.38 27.68
N LEU A 390 14.07 -15.21 28.81
CA LEU A 390 14.45 -14.23 29.86
C LEU A 390 15.73 -14.65 30.59
N ILE A 391 15.93 -15.94 30.84
CA ILE A 391 17.13 -16.49 31.46
C ILE A 391 18.35 -16.27 30.56
N THR A 392 18.24 -16.51 29.25
CA THR A 392 19.27 -16.18 28.25
C THR A 392 19.59 -14.68 28.25
N LEU A 393 18.59 -13.81 28.11
CA LEU A 393 18.76 -12.35 28.16
C LEU A 393 19.52 -11.90 29.44
N MET A 394 19.11 -12.44 30.60
CA MET A 394 19.72 -12.14 31.90
C MET A 394 21.07 -12.82 32.15
N SER A 395 21.41 -13.88 31.40
CA SER A 395 22.72 -14.53 31.46
C SER A 395 23.75 -13.70 30.69
N ILE A 396 23.42 -13.32 29.45
CA ILE A 396 24.30 -12.51 28.59
C ILE A 396 24.54 -11.14 29.23
N LEU A 397 23.50 -10.48 29.74
CA LEU A 397 23.64 -9.19 30.46
C LEU A 397 24.47 -9.26 31.76
N LYS A 398 24.72 -10.45 32.34
CA LYS A 398 25.67 -10.62 33.46
C LYS A 398 27.11 -10.87 32.99
N GLN A 399 27.28 -11.40 31.78
CA GLN A 399 28.59 -11.63 31.18
C GLN A 399 29.15 -10.36 30.53
N LYS A 400 28.29 -9.41 30.13
CA LYS A 400 28.71 -8.05 29.73
C LYS A 400 28.91 -7.18 30.96
N ASN A 401 30.05 -6.49 31.03
CA ASN A 401 30.31 -5.47 32.06
C ASN A 401 29.50 -4.20 31.74
N LEU A 402 28.29 -4.10 32.29
CA LEU A 402 27.43 -2.91 32.13
C LEU A 402 28.08 -1.70 32.80
N HIS A 403 28.36 -0.64 32.03
CA HIS A 403 29.03 0.56 32.55
C HIS A 403 28.12 1.44 33.43
N GLN A 404 26.79 1.24 33.41
CA GLN A 404 25.85 1.94 34.28
C GLN A 404 25.52 1.14 35.57
N PRO A 405 25.85 1.66 36.78
CA PRO A 405 25.63 0.95 38.04
C PRO A 405 24.15 0.78 38.39
N ASP A 406 23.27 1.65 37.89
CA ASP A 406 21.83 1.58 38.17
C ASP A 406 21.14 0.44 37.39
N LEU A 407 21.53 0.20 36.13
CA LEU A 407 21.08 -0.96 35.36
C LEU A 407 21.56 -2.26 35.98
N LEU A 408 22.80 -2.29 36.49
CA LEU A 408 23.33 -3.44 37.23
C LEU A 408 22.51 -3.72 38.50
N ARG A 409 22.07 -2.67 39.22
CA ARG A 409 21.22 -2.79 40.42
C ARG A 409 19.81 -3.29 40.09
N GLU A 410 19.17 -2.78 39.02
CA GLU A 410 17.90 -3.33 38.53
C GLU A 410 18.06 -4.81 38.18
N LEU A 411 19.09 -5.17 37.41
CA LEU A 411 19.33 -6.55 36.99
C LEU A 411 19.58 -7.51 38.15
N GLN A 412 20.33 -7.10 39.18
CA GLN A 412 20.50 -7.87 40.40
C GLN A 412 19.15 -8.13 41.10
N SER A 413 18.28 -7.12 41.17
CA SER A 413 16.94 -7.29 41.76
C SER A 413 16.06 -8.26 40.95
N PHE A 414 16.05 -8.17 39.61
CA PHE A 414 15.35 -9.13 38.75
C PHE A 414 15.91 -10.56 38.89
N ALA A 415 17.22 -10.71 39.00
CA ALA A 415 17.89 -12.01 39.21
C ALA A 415 17.63 -12.64 40.60
N GLN A 416 17.15 -11.84 41.56
CA GLN A 416 16.67 -12.33 42.85
C GLN A 416 15.17 -12.64 42.81
N GLN A 417 14.37 -11.80 42.16
CA GLN A 417 12.93 -12.04 41.93
C GLN A 417 12.66 -13.34 41.15
N MET A 418 13.42 -13.59 40.07
CA MET A 418 13.32 -14.85 39.30
C MET A 418 13.67 -16.08 40.15
N ARG A 419 14.71 -16.02 41.00
CA ARG A 419 15.04 -17.11 41.94
C ARG A 419 13.92 -17.36 42.95
N ILE A 420 13.28 -16.31 43.47
CA ILE A 420 12.15 -16.43 44.40
C ILE A 420 10.91 -17.03 43.69
N ALA A 421 10.64 -16.65 42.44
CA ALA A 421 9.56 -17.22 41.65
C ALA A 421 9.77 -18.71 41.36
N GLN A 422 10.99 -19.10 40.97
CA GLN A 422 11.35 -20.51 40.75
C GLN A 422 11.27 -21.34 42.05
N ALA A 423 11.73 -20.80 43.18
CA ALA A 423 11.61 -21.45 44.49
C ALA A 423 10.15 -21.67 44.93
N LYS A 424 9.26 -20.70 44.67
CA LYS A 424 7.81 -20.84 44.94
C LYS A 424 7.14 -21.87 44.04
N ASN A 425 7.49 -21.94 42.76
CA ASN A 425 6.95 -22.97 41.86
C ASN A 425 7.50 -24.38 42.15
N GLY A 426 8.68 -24.50 42.74
CA GLY A 426 9.23 -25.76 43.23
C GLY A 426 8.63 -26.28 44.54
N SER A 427 7.70 -25.56 45.18
CA SER A 427 7.21 -25.85 46.54
C SER A 427 5.68 -25.97 46.64
N THR A 428 5.12 -27.04 46.08
CA THR A 428 3.72 -27.46 46.30
C THR A 428 3.63 -28.84 46.97
N PRO A 429 3.62 -28.91 48.31
CA PRO A 429 3.24 -30.13 49.02
C PRO A 429 1.75 -30.42 48.80
N ARG A 430 1.38 -31.67 48.48
CA ARG A 430 -0.03 -32.09 48.46
C ARG A 430 -0.59 -32.13 49.89
N PRO A 431 -1.70 -31.43 50.21
CA PRO A 431 -2.30 -31.53 51.54
C PRO A 431 -3.17 -32.79 51.69
N GLY A 432 -3.05 -33.48 52.82
CA GLY A 432 -4.17 -34.18 53.45
C GLY A 432 -4.35 -35.68 53.22
N THR A 433 -3.66 -36.50 54.01
CA THR A 433 -4.23 -37.72 54.63
C THR A 433 -3.67 -37.87 56.05
N LEU A 434 -4.51 -38.22 57.02
CA LEU A 434 -4.14 -38.41 58.43
C LEU A 434 -3.93 -39.91 58.76
N PRO A 435 -3.03 -40.26 59.68
CA PRO A 435 -2.86 -41.63 60.18
C PRO A 435 -3.71 -41.93 61.43
N PRO A 436 -4.23 -43.15 61.59
CA PRO A 436 -4.72 -43.70 62.87
C PRO A 436 -3.67 -44.62 63.54
N ASN A 437 -3.96 -45.05 64.79
CA ASN A 437 -2.98 -45.68 65.68
C ASN A 437 -2.70 -47.18 65.47
N ILE A 438 -1.46 -47.54 65.86
CA ILE A 438 -0.98 -48.82 66.44
C ILE A 438 -2.02 -49.50 67.38
N PRO A 439 -2.00 -50.84 67.61
CA PRO A 439 -0.83 -51.53 68.21
C PRO A 439 -0.59 -53.05 67.92
N LEU A 440 0.50 -53.57 68.51
CA LEU A 440 0.89 -54.98 68.81
C LEU A 440 1.44 -55.88 67.68
N GLY A 441 2.54 -56.61 67.96
CA GLY A 441 2.79 -57.94 67.35
C GLY A 441 4.23 -58.35 66.92
N LEU A 442 5.07 -58.77 67.89
CA LEU A 442 6.06 -59.88 67.81
C LEU A 442 7.10 -60.03 66.65
N ASN A 443 8.38 -59.96 67.07
CA ASN A 443 9.52 -60.88 66.76
C ASN A 443 10.21 -61.01 65.38
N LEU A 444 11.55 -61.05 65.50
CA LEU A 444 12.63 -61.56 64.62
C LEU A 444 12.57 -63.11 64.37
N PRO A 445 13.46 -63.74 63.56
CA PRO A 445 14.38 -63.23 62.50
C PRO A 445 14.47 -64.15 61.23
N SER A 446 15.53 -63.96 60.42
CA SER A 446 16.31 -64.97 59.63
C SER A 446 16.27 -64.93 58.09
N THR A 447 17.23 -65.63 57.47
CA THR A 447 17.78 -65.51 56.09
C THR A 447 18.02 -66.93 55.50
N PRO A 448 18.71 -67.16 54.34
CA PRO A 448 18.89 -66.40 53.08
C PRO A 448 18.46 -67.22 51.83
N GLY A 449 18.65 -66.70 50.61
CA GLY A 449 18.55 -67.51 49.36
C GLY A 449 18.90 -66.79 48.04
N THR A 450 19.96 -67.25 47.37
CA THR A 450 20.39 -66.93 45.97
C THR A 450 20.51 -68.25 45.19
N PRO A 451 20.85 -68.33 43.87
CA PRO A 451 21.16 -67.33 42.82
C PRO A 451 20.10 -67.36 41.68
N THR A 452 20.18 -66.77 40.46
CA THR A 452 21.25 -66.62 39.44
C THR A 452 21.06 -65.40 38.50
N GLY A 453 22.15 -64.83 37.97
CA GLY A 453 22.16 -63.87 36.84
C GLY A 453 22.41 -64.58 35.47
N PRO A 454 22.97 -63.92 34.42
CA PRO A 454 23.48 -62.54 34.33
C PRO A 454 22.96 -61.71 33.09
N PRO A 455 23.39 -60.44 32.89
CA PRO A 455 23.07 -59.57 31.73
C PRO A 455 24.33 -59.45 30.79
N PRO A 456 24.70 -58.32 30.11
CA PRO A 456 24.00 -57.12 29.61
C PRO A 456 24.34 -56.72 28.13
N ALA A 457 23.65 -55.71 27.57
CA ALA A 457 24.14 -54.79 26.51
C ALA A 457 23.23 -53.55 26.41
N GLY A 458 23.64 -52.36 25.95
CA GLY A 458 24.98 -51.92 25.55
C GLY A 458 24.96 -50.68 24.63
N SER A 459 24.92 -49.47 25.21
CA SER A 459 25.16 -48.17 24.51
C SER A 459 26.56 -47.65 24.88
N PRO A 460 27.30 -46.86 24.06
CA PRO A 460 26.86 -45.51 23.63
C PRO A 460 27.46 -44.98 22.29
N GLN A 461 27.25 -43.67 22.01
CA GLN A 461 28.07 -42.75 21.15
C GLN A 461 28.17 -43.09 19.63
N SER A 462 28.05 -42.20 18.61
CA SER A 462 28.13 -40.73 18.37
C SER A 462 29.38 -40.30 17.59
N MET A 463 29.21 -39.95 16.30
CA MET A 463 30.02 -38.99 15.50
C MET A 463 29.09 -38.47 14.37
N GLN A 464 29.01 -37.16 14.09
CA GLN A 464 29.96 -36.31 13.36
C GLN A 464 30.25 -36.74 11.91
N MET A 465 29.91 -35.86 10.96
CA MET A 465 30.61 -35.73 9.68
C MET A 465 30.68 -34.24 9.29
N SER A 466 31.69 -33.86 8.50
CA SER A 466 32.08 -32.46 8.26
C SER A 466 32.29 -32.15 6.77
N HIS A 467 32.57 -30.88 6.45
CA HIS A 467 32.82 -30.40 5.08
C HIS A 467 33.86 -31.22 4.29
N GLN A 468 33.65 -31.28 2.97
CA GLN A 468 34.75 -31.13 2.01
C GLN A 468 34.29 -30.35 0.76
N GLN A 469 35.19 -29.54 0.20
CA GLN A 469 35.09 -28.90 -1.11
C GLN A 469 36.01 -29.62 -2.11
N MET A 470 35.77 -29.47 -3.42
CA MET A 470 36.84 -29.44 -4.42
C MET A 470 36.36 -28.81 -5.75
N LEU A 471 37.27 -28.63 -6.71
CA LEU A 471 37.17 -27.65 -7.80
C LEU A 471 37.34 -28.26 -9.21
N VAL A 472 36.80 -27.55 -10.23
CA VAL A 472 37.18 -27.55 -11.67
C VAL A 472 36.87 -28.79 -12.52
N GLY A 473 36.24 -28.54 -13.67
CA GLY A 473 36.13 -29.42 -14.84
C GLY A 473 35.43 -28.69 -15.99
N ALA A 474 35.93 -28.78 -17.23
CA ALA A 474 35.44 -28.02 -18.39
C ALA A 474 35.33 -28.90 -19.65
N VAL A 475 34.98 -28.28 -20.80
CA VAL A 475 34.67 -28.90 -22.13
C VAL A 475 33.24 -29.47 -22.21
N GLY A 476 32.42 -29.14 -23.22
CA GLY A 476 32.59 -28.17 -24.32
C GLY A 476 31.36 -28.10 -25.25
N GLU A 477 31.27 -27.08 -26.10
CA GLU A 477 30.28 -26.97 -27.20
C GLU A 477 30.64 -27.90 -28.39
N PRO A 478 29.78 -28.03 -29.41
CA PRO A 478 29.97 -27.15 -30.58
C PRO A 478 28.69 -26.74 -31.37
N ALA A 479 28.77 -25.55 -32.01
CA ALA A 479 28.22 -25.22 -33.35
C ALA A 479 26.68 -25.25 -33.59
N GLU A 480 26.08 -24.49 -34.52
CA GLU A 480 26.53 -23.32 -35.30
C GLU A 480 25.28 -22.59 -35.86
N ARG A 481 25.35 -21.24 -36.02
CA ARG A 481 25.02 -20.54 -37.28
C ARG A 481 25.26 -19.03 -37.18
N ARG A 482 25.93 -18.48 -38.20
CA ARG A 482 26.11 -17.04 -38.40
C ARG A 482 24.97 -16.44 -39.21
N CYS A 483 24.72 -15.15 -39.03
CA CYS A 483 24.59 -14.22 -40.16
C CYS A 483 25.09 -12.83 -39.72
N SER A 484 25.70 -12.05 -40.63
CA SER A 484 26.56 -10.92 -40.23
C SER A 484 26.66 -9.80 -41.26
N SER A 485 26.25 -8.59 -40.87
CA SER A 485 26.66 -7.30 -41.44
C SER A 485 26.29 -6.16 -40.47
N GLY A 486 27.08 -5.09 -40.29
CA GLY A 486 28.49 -4.89 -40.62
C GLY A 486 28.79 -3.59 -41.38
N THR A 487 29.04 -2.48 -40.67
CA THR A 487 29.74 -1.29 -41.19
C THR A 487 30.49 -0.59 -40.04
N ARG A 488 31.64 0.03 -40.32
CA ARG A 488 32.51 0.74 -39.36
C ARG A 488 32.50 2.25 -39.59
N CYS A 489 32.82 3.02 -38.53
CA CYS A 489 33.88 4.04 -38.46
C CYS A 489 33.96 4.49 -36.98
N SER A 490 35.08 4.28 -36.27
CA SER A 490 36.32 5.09 -36.30
C SER A 490 36.08 6.51 -35.74
N GLU A 491 36.33 6.84 -34.47
CA GLU A 491 37.57 6.77 -33.64
C GLU A 491 38.42 8.05 -33.74
N ALA A 492 38.52 8.79 -32.63
CA ALA A 492 39.42 9.93 -32.42
C ALA A 492 39.62 10.19 -30.91
N THR A 493 40.78 10.72 -30.51
CA THR A 493 41.29 10.68 -29.12
C THR A 493 41.32 12.06 -28.44
N ALA A 494 41.22 12.10 -27.11
CA ALA A 494 41.37 13.32 -26.28
C ALA A 494 42.84 13.83 -26.21
N PRO A 495 43.11 15.05 -25.69
CA PRO A 495 43.47 15.14 -24.26
C PRO A 495 43.07 16.44 -23.50
N ARG A 496 43.38 16.46 -22.19
CA ARG A 496 43.43 17.62 -21.26
C ARG A 496 44.92 17.97 -20.99
N PRO A 497 45.32 19.17 -20.46
CA PRO A 497 45.02 19.67 -19.10
C PRO A 497 44.56 21.17 -19.12
N THR A 498 44.79 22.14 -18.21
CA THR A 498 45.58 22.31 -16.95
C THR A 498 44.99 23.45 -16.08
N GLU A 499 45.49 23.64 -14.84
CA GLU A 499 45.34 24.85 -14.00
C GLU A 499 46.72 25.55 -13.82
N PRO A 500 46.86 26.73 -13.15
CA PRO A 500 46.97 26.74 -11.67
C PRO A 500 46.49 28.00 -10.88
N SER A 501 45.95 27.76 -9.67
CA SER A 501 46.12 28.45 -8.36
C SER A 501 46.29 29.99 -8.22
N ASN A 502 45.46 30.65 -7.38
CA ASN A 502 45.88 31.22 -6.05
C ASN A 502 44.85 32.10 -5.29
N ALA A 503 44.73 31.84 -3.97
CA ALA A 503 44.56 32.82 -2.86
C ALA A 503 43.17 33.52 -2.61
N PRO A 504 42.90 34.04 -1.36
CA PRO A 504 41.56 34.02 -0.76
C PRO A 504 41.04 35.39 -0.19
N PRO A 505 40.38 35.51 1.00
CA PRO A 505 38.91 35.48 1.15
C PRO A 505 38.27 36.72 1.85
N ALA A 506 36.93 36.88 1.79
CA ALA A 506 36.21 37.88 2.58
C ALA A 506 34.80 37.45 3.08
N SER A 507 34.60 37.69 4.39
CA SER A 507 33.39 37.70 5.23
C SER A 507 31.96 37.78 4.65
N ALA A 508 31.12 36.82 5.10
CA ALA A 508 29.83 36.96 5.79
C ALA A 508 28.79 38.05 5.40
N LEU A 509 27.53 37.61 5.27
CA LEU A 509 26.34 38.42 5.62
C LEU A 509 25.24 37.53 6.27
N ARG A 510 24.36 38.15 7.06
CA ARG A 510 23.50 37.45 8.05
C ARG A 510 22.01 37.81 7.87
N ARG A 511 21.13 36.86 8.21
CA ARG A 511 19.66 36.97 8.23
C ARG A 511 19.14 38.35 8.71
N THR A 512 18.22 38.95 7.96
CA THR A 512 17.21 39.86 8.49
C THR A 512 15.89 39.10 8.74
N ARG A 513 15.06 39.60 9.66
CA ARG A 513 13.85 38.92 10.16
C ARG A 513 12.81 39.99 10.47
N THR A 514 11.69 40.00 9.77
CA THR A 514 10.59 40.95 10.00
C THR A 514 9.66 40.46 11.12
N PRO A 515 9.29 41.34 12.08
CA PRO A 515 8.18 41.12 13.00
C PRO A 515 6.91 41.85 12.50
N SER A 516 5.75 41.25 12.74
CA SER A 516 4.43 41.88 12.55
C SER A 516 3.95 42.53 13.85
N ALA A 517 3.21 43.65 13.75
CA ALA A 517 2.58 44.29 14.89
C ALA A 517 1.10 44.63 14.64
N SER A 518 0.32 44.45 15.70
CA SER A 518 -1.03 44.99 15.98
C SER A 518 -1.36 46.33 15.29
N ALA A 519 -2.51 46.51 14.63
CA ALA A 519 -3.89 46.43 15.12
C ALA A 519 -4.30 47.63 16.01
N THR A 520 -5.26 48.42 15.51
CA THR A 520 -5.94 49.55 16.18
C THR A 520 -7.39 49.68 15.65
N PRO A 521 -8.33 50.25 16.43
CA PRO A 521 -9.77 50.22 16.11
C PRO A 521 -10.32 51.52 15.47
N LEU A 522 -11.64 51.53 15.26
CA LEU A 522 -12.51 52.65 14.86
C LEU A 522 -12.28 53.93 15.70
N PRO A 523 -12.68 55.11 15.15
CA PRO A 523 -13.87 55.72 15.75
C PRO A 523 -14.93 56.24 14.75
N VAL A 524 -16.08 56.59 15.33
CA VAL A 524 -17.33 57.09 14.76
C VAL A 524 -17.22 58.51 14.16
N SER A 525 -17.88 58.73 13.02
CA SER A 525 -18.74 59.91 12.71
C SER A 525 -19.67 59.57 11.56
#